data_AF-A0A8H4QKB2-F1
#
_entry.id   AF-A0A8H4QKB2-F1
#
_cell.length_a   1.000
_cell.length_b   1.000
_cell.length_c   1.000
_cell.angle_alpha   90.00
_cell.angle_beta   90.00
_cell.angle_gamma   90.00
#
_symmetry.space_group_name_H-M   'P 1'
#
loop_
_entity.id
_entity.type
_entity.pdbx_description
1 polymer ?
#
loop_
_entity_poly.entity_id
_entity_poly.type
_entity_poly.pdbx_seq_one_letter_code
_entity_poly.pdbx_strand_id
1 'polypeptide(L)'
;MPPNAQTCGPNQNAERLKTEGNAFHVTGKYREAYKKYSEAIKEDPTNAVYYANRAASSLAMKEFMDASSDSQKATELDPTYAKAWGRLASARFALGMWTMSEEAYRSALKCLPTETETITEADKKLRAQFLEGLQKSKNAKASNVAFKNAITVKQAQGSTLPWQKAAAHREEFAKAGKYSSAFVILHAYEEFHQGVTSMKSLAKKPVNGQLGYFGRNDALVGLTNGIMRDSRVFHIDSSDWVDKYNDQVMFESTHSNAWTTGGPQTIKQDAVTRLKNQGWDKVRPAISTTIRAWIMRGFMAQKAQQQHLVALEYYSQALEVLEWGHRKWEDVPTSDRGVVFESTFIRGVKHLRLAALFECLSSKTKGCKYNKEDIATWSRDMIAEIDADPPPFIVTADPGFLPSFWLYPKAEALGTLGWYYMQLGLGSNVKEDAFVNFSLSADYYLQAAATYPDDDENALIFLAVVFEAYVFQGKPLKDVFAITAQIDRALPNVLKIWENSPNMDPKRSNVFAFLEFGYECMNRVEAGTLSLDAVVKPKSIQRTDKWKTPDVIYI
;
A
#
# COMPACT_ATOMS: atom_id res chain seq x y z
N MET A 1 25.22 34.97 -38.80
CA MET A 1 24.60 33.77 -39.38
C MET A 1 24.48 32.74 -38.27
N PRO A 2 23.29 32.20 -37.97
CA PRO A 2 23.22 31.07 -37.05
C PRO A 2 23.84 29.82 -37.72
N PRO A 3 24.40 28.88 -36.94
CA PRO A 3 24.98 27.66 -37.50
C PRO A 3 23.88 26.84 -38.18
N ASN A 4 24.21 26.34 -39.37
CA ASN A 4 23.41 25.43 -40.18
C ASN A 4 22.76 24.33 -39.30
N ALA A 5 21.43 24.34 -39.24
CA ALA A 5 20.66 23.19 -38.78
C ALA A 5 20.89 22.05 -39.79
N GLN A 6 21.82 21.15 -39.49
CA GLN A 6 21.86 19.84 -40.11
C GLN A 6 20.52 19.15 -39.82
N THR A 7 19.65 19.12 -40.82
CA THR A 7 18.51 18.22 -40.88
C THR A 7 19.07 16.80 -40.97
N CYS A 8 19.31 16.19 -39.81
CA CYS A 8 19.75 14.81 -39.70
C CYS A 8 18.55 13.91 -40.04
N GLY A 9 18.67 13.05 -41.05
CA GLY A 9 17.70 11.99 -41.30
C GLY A 9 17.56 11.06 -40.08
N PRO A 10 16.55 10.18 -40.03
CA PRO A 10 16.33 9.29 -38.90
C PRO A 10 17.61 8.50 -38.58
N ASN A 11 18.04 8.53 -37.32
CA ASN A 11 19.22 7.79 -36.86
C ASN A 11 19.00 6.30 -37.18
N GLN A 12 19.71 5.78 -38.19
CA GLN A 12 19.52 4.43 -38.71
C GLN A 12 19.75 3.35 -37.62
N ASN A 13 20.65 3.62 -36.67
CA ASN A 13 20.88 2.73 -35.55
C ASN A 13 19.67 2.69 -34.60
N ALA A 14 19.10 3.86 -34.27
CA ALA A 14 17.89 3.95 -33.44
C ALA A 14 16.69 3.24 -34.10
N GLU A 15 16.54 3.38 -35.42
CA GLU A 15 15.49 2.71 -36.19
C GLU A 15 15.65 1.18 -36.24
N ARG A 16 16.89 0.69 -36.35
CA ARG A 16 17.19 -0.75 -36.21
C ARG A 16 16.82 -1.27 -34.83
N LEU A 17 17.23 -0.57 -33.77
CA LEU A 17 16.93 -0.91 -32.38
C LEU A 17 15.41 -0.91 -32.11
N LYS A 18 14.68 0.07 -32.66
CA LYS A 18 13.20 0.07 -32.62
C LYS A 18 12.63 -1.18 -33.28
N THR A 19 13.16 -1.56 -34.45
CA THR A 19 12.67 -2.73 -35.20
C THR A 19 12.92 -4.04 -34.43
N GLU A 20 14.10 -4.19 -33.82
CA GLU A 20 14.39 -5.30 -32.90
C GLU A 20 13.43 -5.31 -31.70
N GLY A 21 13.20 -4.14 -31.09
CA GLY A 21 12.24 -3.98 -30.00
C GLY A 21 10.81 -4.38 -30.40
N ASN A 22 10.38 -4.00 -31.60
CA ASN A 22 9.08 -4.39 -32.14
C ASN A 22 8.97 -5.91 -32.31
N ALA A 23 10.02 -6.57 -32.79
CA ALA A 23 10.06 -8.02 -32.95
C ALA A 23 9.95 -8.74 -31.60
N PHE A 24 10.67 -8.27 -30.59
CA PHE A 24 10.54 -8.79 -29.22
C PHE A 24 9.14 -8.55 -28.64
N HIS A 25 8.56 -7.36 -28.87
CA HIS A 25 7.23 -7.03 -28.36
C HIS A 25 6.16 -7.95 -28.95
N VAL A 26 6.19 -8.19 -30.27
CA VAL A 26 5.24 -9.09 -30.96
C VAL A 26 5.37 -10.52 -30.47
N THR A 27 6.58 -10.96 -30.10
CA THR A 27 6.84 -12.30 -29.55
C THR A 27 6.59 -12.40 -28.04
N GLY A 28 6.04 -11.37 -27.40
CA GLY A 28 5.74 -11.34 -25.97
C GLY A 28 6.95 -11.15 -25.05
N LYS A 29 8.14 -10.92 -25.62
CA LYS A 29 9.40 -10.69 -24.90
C LYS A 29 9.52 -9.22 -24.49
N TYR A 30 8.64 -8.78 -23.60
CA TYR A 30 8.46 -7.36 -23.29
C TYR A 30 9.67 -6.71 -22.60
N ARG A 31 10.43 -7.47 -21.80
CA ARG A 31 11.61 -6.93 -21.11
C ARG A 31 12.76 -6.67 -22.08
N GLU A 32 12.94 -7.55 -23.05
CA GLU A 32 13.90 -7.41 -24.14
C GLU A 32 13.49 -6.27 -25.07
N ALA A 33 12.20 -6.17 -25.39
CA ALA A 33 11.67 -5.03 -26.13
C ALA A 33 11.95 -3.71 -25.42
N TYR A 34 11.69 -3.63 -24.11
CA TYR A 34 11.97 -2.47 -23.28
C TYR A 34 13.45 -2.05 -23.34
N LYS A 35 14.38 -3.02 -23.25
CA LYS A 35 15.82 -2.77 -23.37
C LYS A 35 16.17 -2.16 -24.73
N LYS A 36 15.66 -2.74 -25.82
CA LYS A 36 15.90 -2.24 -27.19
C LYS A 36 15.34 -0.85 -27.44
N TYR A 37 14.14 -0.54 -26.96
CA TYR A 37 13.63 0.84 -27.03
C TYR A 37 14.45 1.81 -26.17
N SER A 38 14.95 1.36 -25.02
CA SER A 38 15.84 2.18 -24.18
C SER A 38 17.17 2.48 -24.87
N GLU A 39 17.73 1.53 -25.61
CA GLU A 39 18.89 1.75 -26.48
C GLU A 39 18.54 2.74 -27.60
N ALA A 40 17.39 2.59 -28.28
CA ALA A 40 16.95 3.52 -29.32
C ALA A 40 16.78 4.97 -28.81
N ILE A 41 16.23 5.14 -27.60
CA ILE A 41 16.05 6.45 -26.95
C ILE A 41 17.40 7.12 -26.64
N LYS A 42 18.44 6.35 -26.29
CA LYS A 42 19.79 6.90 -26.08
C LYS A 42 20.38 7.44 -27.38
N GLU A 43 20.10 6.79 -28.50
CA GLU A 43 20.59 7.14 -29.83
C GLU A 43 19.83 8.34 -30.44
N ASP A 44 18.53 8.45 -30.17
CA ASP A 44 17.68 9.58 -30.56
C ASP A 44 16.58 9.81 -29.50
N PRO A 45 16.79 10.77 -28.58
CA PRO A 45 15.87 11.06 -27.49
C PRO A 45 14.70 11.96 -27.91
N THR A 46 14.59 12.34 -29.19
CA THR A 46 13.58 13.29 -29.67
C THR A 46 12.41 12.61 -30.36
N ASN A 47 12.50 11.31 -30.62
CA ASN A 47 11.48 10.56 -31.33
C ASN A 47 10.41 9.98 -30.39
N ALA A 48 9.19 10.53 -30.48
CA ALA A 48 8.04 10.13 -29.68
C ALA A 48 7.68 8.63 -29.79
N VAL A 49 7.96 7.99 -30.94
CA VAL A 49 7.60 6.60 -31.20
C VAL A 49 8.35 5.63 -30.28
N TYR A 50 9.64 5.89 -30.00
CA TYR A 50 10.43 4.99 -29.16
C TYR A 50 9.90 4.97 -27.73
N TYR A 51 9.60 6.15 -27.16
CA TYR A 51 8.96 6.27 -25.86
C TYR A 51 7.60 5.58 -25.84
N ALA A 52 6.74 5.84 -26.82
CA ALA A 52 5.42 5.24 -26.84
C ALA A 52 5.47 3.70 -26.98
N ASN A 53 6.44 3.15 -27.71
CA ASN A 53 6.61 1.69 -27.85
C ASN A 53 7.22 1.05 -26.59
N ARG A 54 8.13 1.75 -25.90
CA ARG A 54 8.60 1.33 -24.58
C ARG A 54 7.46 1.31 -23.57
N ALA A 55 6.62 2.35 -23.57
CA ALA A 55 5.41 2.40 -22.74
C ALA A 55 4.45 1.24 -23.01
N ALA A 56 4.29 0.81 -24.27
CA ALA A 56 3.48 -0.34 -24.62
C ALA A 56 4.02 -1.64 -23.98
N SER A 57 5.33 -1.80 -23.93
CA SER A 57 5.97 -2.96 -23.29
C SER A 57 5.82 -2.91 -21.77
N SER A 58 5.98 -1.74 -21.15
CA SER A 58 5.71 -1.54 -19.72
C SER A 58 4.24 -1.79 -19.35
N LEU A 59 3.27 -1.38 -20.17
CA LEU A 59 1.86 -1.72 -19.99
C LEU A 59 1.63 -3.24 -19.98
N ALA A 60 2.27 -3.96 -20.89
CA ALA A 60 2.18 -5.42 -20.96
C ALA A 60 2.82 -6.12 -19.75
N MET A 61 3.89 -5.52 -19.19
CA MET A 61 4.53 -5.96 -17.93
C MET A 61 3.80 -5.48 -16.67
N LYS A 62 2.74 -4.66 -16.81
CA LYS A 62 2.01 -3.98 -15.73
C LYS A 62 2.84 -2.96 -14.92
N GLU A 63 3.92 -2.45 -15.53
CA GLU A 63 4.77 -1.38 -14.99
C GLU A 63 4.13 -0.01 -15.32
N PHE A 64 3.04 0.31 -14.64
CA PHE A 64 2.15 1.40 -15.09
C PHE A 64 2.74 2.81 -14.93
N MET A 65 3.63 3.05 -13.95
CA MET A 65 4.26 4.37 -13.79
C MET A 65 5.28 4.65 -14.89
N ASP A 66 6.09 3.66 -15.26
CA ASP A 66 7.02 3.77 -16.39
C ASP A 66 6.24 4.00 -17.69
N ALA A 67 5.16 3.24 -17.90
CA ALA A 67 4.29 3.45 -19.05
C ALA A 67 3.66 4.85 -19.09
N SER A 68 3.21 5.37 -17.94
CA SER A 68 2.65 6.72 -17.82
C SER A 68 3.71 7.77 -18.16
N SER A 69 4.93 7.62 -17.63
CA SER A 69 6.06 8.52 -17.90
C SER A 69 6.43 8.57 -19.36
N ASP A 70 6.66 7.41 -19.97
CA ASP A 70 7.07 7.31 -21.36
C ASP A 70 5.97 7.80 -22.30
N SER A 71 4.71 7.48 -22.00
CA SER A 71 3.59 7.98 -22.81
C SER A 71 3.44 9.50 -22.68
N GLN A 72 3.60 10.06 -21.49
CA GLN A 72 3.58 11.51 -21.28
C GLN A 72 4.71 12.18 -22.06
N LYS A 73 5.94 11.65 -22.00
CA LYS A 73 7.06 12.17 -22.78
C LYS A 73 6.81 12.08 -24.28
N ALA A 74 6.22 10.99 -24.76
CA ALA A 74 5.82 10.84 -26.16
C ALA A 74 4.77 11.90 -26.58
N THR A 75 3.79 12.22 -25.72
CA THR A 75 2.79 13.27 -26.01
C THR A 75 3.36 14.68 -25.97
N GLU A 76 4.45 14.91 -25.25
CA GLU A 76 5.17 16.19 -25.25
C GLU A 76 6.00 16.37 -26.53
N LEU A 77 6.63 15.28 -27.00
CA LEU A 77 7.41 15.26 -28.24
C LEU A 77 6.51 15.32 -29.50
N ASP A 78 5.37 14.61 -29.49
CA ASP A 78 4.36 14.65 -30.54
C ASP A 78 2.95 14.72 -29.92
N PRO A 79 2.37 15.92 -29.79
CA PRO A 79 1.02 16.11 -29.26
C PRO A 79 -0.08 15.51 -30.13
N THR A 80 0.19 15.20 -31.41
CA THR A 80 -0.77 14.62 -32.35
C THR A 80 -0.75 13.09 -32.34
N TYR A 81 0.15 12.46 -31.56
CA TYR A 81 0.30 11.02 -31.57
C TYR A 81 -0.79 10.29 -30.78
N ALA A 82 -1.89 9.93 -31.44
CA ALA A 82 -3.06 9.30 -30.82
C ALA A 82 -2.73 8.06 -29.96
N LYS A 83 -1.79 7.21 -30.41
CA LYS A 83 -1.37 6.00 -29.66
C LYS A 83 -0.66 6.33 -28.35
N ALA A 84 0.14 7.40 -28.32
CA ALA A 84 0.80 7.84 -27.08
C ALA A 84 -0.24 8.31 -26.05
N TRP A 85 -1.21 9.13 -26.46
CA TRP A 85 -2.32 9.54 -25.60
C TRP A 85 -3.15 8.35 -25.09
N GLY A 86 -3.47 7.39 -25.95
CA GLY A 86 -4.22 6.18 -25.56
C GLY A 86 -3.46 5.29 -24.55
N ARG A 87 -2.14 5.18 -24.69
CA ARG A 87 -1.26 4.46 -23.75
C ARG A 87 -1.14 5.21 -22.42
N LEU A 88 -1.00 6.54 -22.45
CA LEU A 88 -1.01 7.39 -21.27
C LEU A 88 -2.31 7.23 -20.47
N ALA A 89 -3.44 7.23 -21.18
CA ALA A 89 -4.75 7.03 -20.58
C ALA A 89 -4.87 5.63 -19.94
N SER A 90 -4.44 4.59 -20.65
CA SER A 90 -4.42 3.21 -20.14
C SER A 90 -3.57 3.07 -18.88
N ALA A 91 -2.37 3.67 -18.86
CA ALA A 91 -1.48 3.65 -17.71
C ALA A 91 -2.09 4.40 -16.52
N ARG A 92 -2.62 5.61 -16.74
CA ARG A 92 -3.30 6.41 -15.71
C ARG A 92 -4.53 5.72 -15.16
N PHE A 93 -5.31 5.03 -16.00
CA PHE A 93 -6.44 4.22 -15.55
C PHE A 93 -5.99 3.11 -14.59
N ALA A 94 -4.94 2.37 -14.96
CA ALA A 94 -4.39 1.30 -14.14
C ALA A 94 -3.78 1.81 -12.82
N LEU A 95 -3.30 3.06 -12.79
CA LEU A 95 -2.79 3.73 -11.59
C LEU A 95 -3.89 4.36 -10.71
N GLY A 96 -5.17 4.18 -11.05
CA GLY A 96 -6.31 4.77 -10.34
C GLY A 96 -6.52 6.27 -10.61
N MET A 97 -5.78 6.86 -11.56
CA MET A 97 -5.83 8.28 -11.91
C MET A 97 -6.94 8.55 -12.94
N TRP A 98 -8.20 8.21 -12.63
CA TRP A 98 -9.29 8.14 -13.61
C TRP A 98 -9.64 9.48 -14.27
N THR A 99 -9.53 10.60 -13.56
CA THR A 99 -9.75 11.94 -14.17
C THR A 99 -8.70 12.22 -15.24
N MET A 100 -7.42 12.00 -14.92
CA MET A 100 -6.31 12.21 -15.88
C MET A 100 -6.33 11.18 -17.02
N SER A 101 -6.88 9.99 -16.76
CA SER A 101 -7.16 8.97 -17.79
C SER A 101 -8.26 9.42 -18.75
N GLU A 102 -9.38 9.95 -18.22
CA GLU A 102 -10.49 10.49 -19.02
C GLU A 102 -9.99 11.59 -19.97
N GLU A 103 -9.21 12.54 -19.45
CA GLU A 103 -8.60 13.62 -20.22
C GLU A 103 -7.68 13.08 -21.32
N ALA A 104 -6.80 12.14 -20.99
CA ALA A 104 -5.87 11.55 -21.96
C ALA A 104 -6.62 10.77 -23.07
N TYR A 105 -7.69 10.03 -22.76
CA TYR A 105 -8.52 9.38 -23.78
C TYR A 105 -9.23 10.40 -24.68
N ARG A 106 -9.70 11.52 -24.13
CA ARG A 106 -10.29 12.60 -24.94
C ARG A 106 -9.27 13.22 -25.88
N SER A 107 -8.03 13.43 -25.44
CA SER A 107 -6.93 13.87 -26.31
C SER A 107 -6.64 12.83 -27.39
N ALA A 108 -6.56 11.54 -27.03
CA ALA A 108 -6.34 10.45 -27.99
C ALA A 108 -7.39 10.44 -29.11
N LEU A 109 -8.67 10.64 -28.76
CA LEU A 109 -9.78 10.69 -29.71
C LEU A 109 -9.73 11.93 -30.63
N LYS A 110 -9.28 13.08 -30.11
CA LYS A 110 -9.10 14.31 -30.92
C LYS A 110 -7.99 14.17 -31.95
N CYS A 111 -7.00 13.34 -31.68
CA CYS A 111 -5.88 13.07 -32.59
C CYS A 111 -6.23 12.07 -33.71
N LEU A 112 -7.37 11.38 -33.64
CA LEU A 112 -7.78 10.44 -34.70
C LEU A 112 -8.49 11.18 -35.84
N PRO A 113 -8.36 10.70 -37.08
CA PRO A 113 -9.07 11.28 -38.22
C PRO A 113 -10.57 11.34 -38.00
N THR A 114 -11.19 12.43 -38.45
CA THR A 114 -12.64 12.69 -38.36
C THR A 114 -13.41 11.94 -39.45
N GLU A 115 -14.74 11.82 -39.32
CA GLU A 115 -15.59 11.12 -40.32
C GLU A 115 -15.54 11.75 -41.72
N THR A 116 -15.12 13.01 -41.82
CA THR A 116 -14.91 13.73 -43.07
C THR A 116 -13.55 13.44 -43.72
N GLU A 117 -12.63 12.78 -43.01
CA GLU A 117 -11.32 12.37 -43.51
C GLU A 117 -11.33 10.88 -43.88
N THR A 118 -10.38 10.41 -44.68
CA THR A 118 -10.27 8.98 -45.02
C THR A 118 -9.90 8.17 -43.78
N ILE A 119 -10.89 7.51 -43.15
CA ILE A 119 -10.70 6.68 -41.97
C ILE A 119 -10.25 5.27 -42.38
N THR A 120 -9.12 4.80 -41.84
CA THR A 120 -8.69 3.40 -42.01
C THR A 120 -9.37 2.46 -41.02
N GLU A 121 -9.39 1.16 -41.29
CA GLU A 121 -9.87 0.16 -40.31
C GLU A 121 -9.06 0.18 -39.00
N ALA A 122 -7.77 0.53 -39.07
CA ALA A 122 -6.94 0.71 -37.88
C ALA A 122 -7.42 1.89 -37.03
N ASP A 123 -7.84 3.00 -37.65
CA ASP A 123 -8.38 4.17 -36.97
C ASP A 123 -9.72 3.87 -36.32
N LYS A 124 -10.60 3.12 -36.99
CA LYS A 124 -11.88 2.65 -36.40
C LYS A 124 -11.63 1.79 -35.16
N LYS A 125 -10.69 0.85 -35.24
CA LYS A 125 -10.32 -0.02 -34.11
C LYS A 125 -9.76 0.78 -32.93
N LEU A 126 -8.86 1.74 -33.20
CA LEU A 126 -8.32 2.62 -32.15
C LEU A 126 -9.41 3.49 -31.54
N ARG A 127 -10.30 4.07 -32.34
CA ARG A 127 -11.43 4.87 -31.87
C ARG A 127 -12.33 4.06 -30.95
N ALA A 128 -12.70 2.84 -31.35
CA ALA A 128 -13.49 1.93 -30.51
C ALA A 128 -12.79 1.62 -29.18
N GLN A 129 -11.49 1.29 -29.21
CA GLN A 129 -10.69 1.04 -28.02
C GLN A 129 -10.64 2.26 -27.08
N PHE A 130 -10.44 3.46 -27.62
CA PHE A 130 -10.38 4.69 -26.83
C PHE A 130 -11.74 5.08 -26.24
N LEU A 131 -12.84 4.86 -26.97
CA LEU A 131 -14.20 5.08 -26.45
C LEU A 131 -14.51 4.11 -25.31
N GLU A 132 -14.13 2.83 -25.45
CA GLU A 132 -14.29 1.85 -24.38
C GLU A 132 -13.48 2.24 -23.14
N GLY A 133 -12.21 2.62 -23.32
CA GLY A 133 -11.33 3.09 -22.24
C GLY A 133 -11.83 4.38 -21.57
N LEU A 134 -12.37 5.31 -22.35
CA LEU A 134 -13.00 6.53 -21.86
C LEU A 134 -14.23 6.20 -20.99
N GLN A 135 -15.09 5.30 -21.45
CA GLN A 135 -16.27 4.89 -20.70
C GLN A 135 -15.88 4.17 -19.40
N LYS A 136 -14.88 3.28 -19.44
CA LYS A 136 -14.33 2.65 -18.23
C LYS A 136 -13.81 3.69 -17.23
N SER A 137 -13.08 4.70 -17.72
CA SER A 137 -12.56 5.79 -16.88
C SER A 137 -13.69 6.60 -16.22
N LYS A 138 -14.74 6.94 -16.98
CA LYS A 138 -15.93 7.62 -16.46
C LYS A 138 -16.66 6.79 -15.42
N ASN A 139 -16.87 5.49 -15.69
CA ASN A 139 -17.53 4.58 -14.76
C ASN A 139 -16.73 4.45 -13.47
N ALA A 140 -15.41 4.22 -13.55
CA ALA A 140 -14.55 4.11 -12.36
C ALA A 140 -14.55 5.42 -11.54
N LYS A 141 -14.51 6.57 -12.20
CA LYS A 141 -14.65 7.88 -11.57
C LYS A 141 -16.01 8.04 -10.87
N ALA A 142 -17.11 7.64 -11.50
CA ALA A 142 -18.45 7.68 -10.92
C ALA A 142 -18.61 6.70 -9.74
N SER A 143 -18.07 5.49 -9.84
CA SER A 143 -18.01 4.53 -8.72
C SER A 143 -17.21 5.07 -7.54
N ASN A 144 -16.11 5.80 -7.79
CA ASN A 144 -15.39 6.50 -6.74
C ASN A 144 -16.23 7.61 -6.09
N VAL A 145 -17.03 8.34 -6.87
CA VAL A 145 -18.01 9.31 -6.31
C VAL A 145 -19.08 8.60 -5.48
N ALA A 146 -19.58 7.45 -5.93
CA ALA A 146 -20.53 6.65 -5.14
C ALA A 146 -19.89 6.12 -3.84
N PHE A 147 -18.62 5.72 -3.87
CA PHE A 147 -17.85 5.38 -2.68
C PHE A 147 -17.68 6.59 -1.74
N LYS A 148 -17.33 7.77 -2.26
CA LYS A 148 -17.31 9.05 -1.50
C LYS A 148 -18.67 9.32 -0.83
N ASN A 149 -19.78 9.05 -1.52
CA ASN A 149 -21.13 9.24 -0.98
C ASN A 149 -21.49 8.19 0.08
N ALA A 150 -21.11 6.92 -0.13
CA ALA A 150 -21.32 5.84 0.84
C ALA A 150 -20.52 6.03 2.13
N ILE A 151 -19.34 6.67 2.03
CA ILE A 151 -18.60 7.18 3.18
C ILE A 151 -19.41 8.28 3.88
N THR A 152 -19.79 9.35 3.18
CA THR A 152 -20.56 10.47 3.77
C THR A 152 -21.80 10.03 4.57
N VAL A 153 -22.47 8.94 4.17
CA VAL A 153 -23.66 8.40 4.87
C VAL A 153 -23.32 7.63 6.17
N LYS A 154 -22.11 7.05 6.30
CA LYS A 154 -21.67 6.31 7.49
C LYS A 154 -21.13 7.20 8.63
N GLN A 155 -20.90 8.49 8.37
CA GLN A 155 -20.36 9.47 9.33
C GLN A 155 -21.27 9.81 10.52
N ALA A 156 -22.51 9.35 10.50
CA ALA A 156 -23.43 9.55 11.61
C ALA A 156 -23.58 8.24 12.41
N GLN A 157 -22.80 8.09 13.49
CA GLN A 157 -23.32 7.74 14.83
C GLN A 157 -22.22 7.55 15.90
N GLY A 158 -22.13 8.51 16.83
CA GLY A 158 -22.15 8.33 18.30
C GLY A 158 -21.09 7.50 19.04
N SER A 159 -20.15 6.81 18.39
CA SER A 159 -19.17 5.96 19.08
C SER A 159 -17.80 6.63 19.22
N THR A 160 -17.21 6.53 20.41
CA THR A 160 -15.86 7.05 20.70
C THR A 160 -14.80 6.25 19.94
N LEU A 161 -13.95 6.93 19.17
CA LEU A 161 -12.92 6.33 18.33
C LEU A 161 -11.72 5.85 19.16
N PRO A 162 -10.92 4.88 18.69
CA PRO A 162 -9.81 4.31 19.47
C PRO A 162 -8.80 5.34 19.97
N TRP A 163 -8.43 6.33 19.15
CA TRP A 163 -7.51 7.40 19.57
C TRP A 163 -8.11 8.34 20.62
N GLN A 164 -9.44 8.56 20.59
CA GLN A 164 -10.12 9.35 21.62
C GLN A 164 -10.13 8.60 22.97
N LYS A 165 -10.34 7.27 22.93
CA LYS A 165 -10.23 6.41 24.11
C LYS A 165 -8.80 6.35 24.64
N ALA A 166 -7.82 6.15 23.77
CA ALA A 166 -6.40 6.17 24.12
C ALA A 166 -5.99 7.49 24.81
N ALA A 167 -6.47 8.63 24.29
CA ALA A 167 -6.23 9.93 24.90
C ALA A 167 -6.81 10.04 26.33
N ALA A 168 -8.03 9.51 26.56
CA ALA A 168 -8.68 9.54 27.86
C ALA A 168 -7.94 8.73 28.94
N HIS A 169 -7.20 7.68 28.53
CA HIS A 169 -6.47 6.78 29.44
C HIS A 169 -4.94 7.00 29.41
N ARG A 170 -4.46 8.10 28.83
CA ARG A 170 -3.02 8.35 28.59
C ARG A 170 -2.16 8.26 29.86
N GLU A 171 -2.61 8.84 30.97
CA GLU A 171 -1.86 8.81 32.24
C GLU A 171 -1.81 7.42 32.87
N GLU A 172 -2.87 6.62 32.70
CA GLU A 172 -2.94 5.24 33.18
C GLU A 172 -1.89 4.39 32.44
N PHE A 173 -1.85 4.48 31.11
CA PHE A 173 -0.89 3.74 30.30
C PHE A 173 0.55 4.20 30.52
N ALA A 174 0.78 5.49 30.77
CA ALA A 174 2.12 6.01 31.08
C ALA A 174 2.69 5.41 32.39
N LYS A 175 1.83 5.14 33.38
CA LYS A 175 2.23 4.57 34.68
C LYS A 175 2.50 3.06 34.62
N ALA A 176 1.95 2.36 33.62
CA ALA A 176 2.06 0.90 33.51
C ALA A 176 3.48 0.41 33.19
N GLY A 177 4.38 1.27 32.69
CA GLY A 177 5.79 0.94 32.42
C GLY A 177 6.01 -0.10 31.32
N LYS A 178 4.96 -0.42 30.54
CA LYS A 178 4.98 -1.33 29.39
C LYS A 178 4.68 -0.55 28.10
N TYR A 179 5.03 -1.11 26.95
CA TYR A 179 4.52 -0.64 25.67
C TYR A 179 2.99 -0.79 25.63
N SER A 180 2.31 0.20 25.08
CA SER A 180 0.84 0.26 24.97
C SER A 180 0.44 0.70 23.58
N SER A 181 -0.57 0.02 23.02
CA SER A 181 -1.19 0.39 21.75
C SER A 181 -1.85 1.77 21.79
N ALA A 182 -2.15 2.30 22.99
CA ALA A 182 -2.68 3.65 23.17
C ALA A 182 -1.74 4.72 22.60
N PHE A 183 -0.44 4.63 22.88
CA PHE A 183 0.53 5.60 22.37
C PHE A 183 0.75 5.45 20.86
N VAL A 184 0.64 4.23 20.34
CA VAL A 184 0.74 3.95 18.91
C VAL A 184 -0.40 4.64 18.16
N ILE A 185 -1.65 4.35 18.53
CA ILE A 185 -2.82 4.92 17.84
C ILE A 185 -2.97 6.42 18.08
N LEU A 186 -2.59 6.93 19.26
CA LEU A 186 -2.65 8.35 19.59
C LEU A 186 -1.66 9.16 18.76
N HIS A 187 -0.37 8.78 18.72
CA HIS A 187 0.62 9.52 17.94
C HIS A 187 0.43 9.31 16.42
N ALA A 188 -0.10 8.16 16.00
CA ALA A 188 -0.58 7.99 14.62
C ALA A 188 -1.67 9.03 14.29
N TYR A 189 -2.64 9.22 15.20
CA TYR A 189 -3.71 10.21 15.05
C TYR A 189 -3.21 11.65 15.02
N GLU A 190 -2.32 12.03 15.92
CA GLU A 190 -1.75 13.38 15.94
C GLU A 190 -1.07 13.73 14.60
N GLU A 191 -0.23 12.85 14.07
CA GLU A 191 0.44 13.01 12.77
C GLU A 191 -0.57 13.06 11.62
N PHE A 192 -1.51 12.10 11.57
CA PHE A 192 -2.50 12.04 10.50
C PHE A 192 -3.42 13.27 10.51
N HIS A 193 -3.90 13.66 11.69
CA HIS A 193 -4.77 14.82 11.88
C HIS A 193 -4.07 16.13 11.52
N GLN A 194 -2.78 16.28 11.87
CA GLN A 194 -1.98 17.42 11.42
C GLN A 194 -1.85 17.44 9.89
N GLY A 195 -1.67 16.28 9.27
CA GLY A 195 -1.66 16.12 7.81
C GLY A 195 -2.96 16.58 7.16
N VAL A 196 -4.10 16.12 7.68
CA VAL A 196 -5.44 16.52 7.21
C VAL A 196 -5.69 18.01 7.42
N THR A 197 -5.30 18.57 8.57
CA THR A 197 -5.42 20.00 8.86
C THR A 197 -4.62 20.85 7.88
N SER A 198 -3.38 20.45 7.59
CA SER A 198 -2.51 21.11 6.62
C SER A 198 -3.10 21.06 5.22
N MET A 199 -3.62 19.91 4.80
CA MET A 199 -4.33 19.73 3.54
C MET A 199 -5.58 20.61 3.43
N LYS A 200 -6.38 20.72 4.50
CA LYS A 200 -7.59 21.57 4.54
C LYS A 200 -7.28 23.07 4.51
N SER A 201 -6.07 23.47 4.91
CA SER A 201 -5.62 24.86 4.85
C SER A 201 -5.26 25.34 3.44
N LEU A 202 -5.17 24.43 2.46
CA LEU A 202 -4.81 24.76 1.08
C LEU A 202 -5.87 25.63 0.42
N ALA A 203 -5.48 26.84 0.02
CA ALA A 203 -6.33 27.81 -0.67
C ALA A 203 -5.91 27.96 -2.14
N LYS A 204 -6.91 27.94 -3.03
CA LYS A 204 -6.76 28.29 -4.44
C LYS A 204 -7.09 29.77 -4.63
N LYS A 205 -6.13 30.57 -5.08
CA LYS A 205 -6.32 32.01 -5.33
C LYS A 205 -5.84 32.38 -6.73
N PRO A 206 -6.55 33.23 -7.47
CA PRO A 206 -6.06 33.73 -8.75
C PRO A 206 -4.82 34.62 -8.54
N VAL A 207 -3.75 34.31 -9.27
CA VAL A 207 -2.50 35.07 -9.33
C VAL A 207 -2.19 35.30 -10.81
N ASN A 208 -2.18 36.55 -11.26
CA ASN A 208 -1.90 36.92 -12.66
C ASN A 208 -2.76 36.16 -13.71
N GLY A 209 -4.04 35.90 -13.39
CA GLY A 209 -4.95 35.17 -14.29
C GLY A 209 -4.76 33.65 -14.30
N GLN A 210 -3.81 33.11 -13.54
CA GLN A 210 -3.64 31.67 -13.31
C GLN A 210 -4.01 31.31 -11.86
N LEU A 211 -4.44 30.07 -11.63
CA LEU A 211 -4.82 29.62 -10.29
C LEU A 211 -3.56 29.25 -9.49
N GLY A 212 -3.19 30.07 -8.52
CA GLY A 212 -2.12 29.80 -7.57
C GLY A 212 -2.61 29.05 -6.33
N TYR A 213 -1.75 28.19 -5.78
CA TYR A 213 -2.02 27.42 -4.57
C TYR A 213 -1.22 28.02 -3.40
N PHE A 214 -1.87 28.19 -2.25
CA PHE A 214 -1.27 28.74 -1.04
C PHE A 214 -1.67 27.87 0.15
N GLY A 215 -0.69 27.30 0.85
CA GLY A 215 -0.95 26.44 1.99
C GLY A 215 0.34 25.90 2.61
N ARG A 216 0.17 24.99 3.56
CA ARG A 216 1.29 24.29 4.18
C ARG A 216 1.78 23.15 3.31
N ASN A 217 3.07 22.82 3.40
CA ASN A 217 3.75 21.77 2.61
C ASN A 217 4.15 20.53 3.42
N ASP A 218 3.55 20.34 4.61
CA ASP A 218 3.78 19.23 5.52
C ASP A 218 2.59 18.25 5.59
N ALA A 219 1.60 18.41 4.70
CA ALA A 219 0.41 17.58 4.72
C ALA A 219 0.72 16.12 4.36
N LEU A 220 1.49 15.88 3.28
CA LEU A 220 1.88 14.51 2.91
C LEU A 220 2.75 13.85 3.97
N VAL A 221 3.55 14.63 4.69
CA VAL A 221 4.37 14.14 5.82
C VAL A 221 3.47 13.58 6.92
N GLY A 222 2.55 14.40 7.44
CA GLY A 222 1.64 13.97 8.51
C GLY A 222 0.75 12.79 8.11
N LEU A 223 0.16 12.85 6.90
CA LEU A 223 -0.69 11.77 6.38
C LEU A 223 0.07 10.43 6.31
N THR A 224 1.28 10.43 5.75
CA THR A 224 2.05 9.18 5.59
C THR A 224 2.68 8.70 6.89
N ASN A 225 3.15 9.61 7.75
CA ASN A 225 3.66 9.24 9.08
C ASN A 225 2.57 8.55 9.91
N GLY A 226 1.35 9.09 9.93
CA GLY A 226 0.24 8.51 10.68
C GLY A 226 -0.08 7.08 10.25
N ILE A 227 -0.28 6.85 8.94
CA ILE A 227 -0.62 5.51 8.43
C ILE A 227 0.51 4.50 8.54
N MET A 228 1.79 4.93 8.54
CA MET A 228 2.93 4.04 8.76
C MET A 228 3.10 3.67 10.24
N ARG A 229 2.65 4.51 11.17
CA ARG A 229 2.63 4.19 12.60
C ARG A 229 1.52 3.21 12.95
N ASP A 230 0.32 3.51 12.47
CA ASP A 230 -0.85 2.64 12.59
C ASP A 230 -1.86 2.98 11.49
N SER A 231 -2.05 2.05 10.55
CA SER A 231 -3.00 2.24 9.45
C SER A 231 -4.46 2.41 9.90
N ARG A 232 -4.81 1.97 11.12
CA ARG A 232 -6.16 2.09 11.69
C ARG A 232 -6.54 3.54 11.99
N VAL A 233 -5.60 4.47 11.96
CA VAL A 233 -5.89 5.91 12.10
C VAL A 233 -6.66 6.50 10.91
N PHE A 234 -6.58 5.85 9.76
CA PHE A 234 -7.08 6.43 8.51
C PHE A 234 -8.60 6.64 8.55
N HIS A 235 -9.00 7.88 8.29
CA HIS A 235 -10.41 8.27 8.19
C HIS A 235 -10.60 9.36 7.13
N ILE A 236 -11.81 9.39 6.54
CA ILE A 236 -12.20 10.40 5.56
C ILE A 236 -13.25 11.27 6.22
N ASP A 237 -12.87 12.49 6.63
CA ASP A 237 -13.70 13.38 7.44
C ASP A 237 -14.52 14.41 6.61
N SER A 238 -14.45 14.33 5.28
CA SER A 238 -15.24 15.17 4.38
C SER A 238 -15.42 14.55 2.99
N SER A 239 -16.49 14.91 2.30
CA SER A 239 -16.79 14.41 0.94
C SER A 239 -15.78 14.88 -0.13
N ASP A 240 -15.12 16.01 0.12
CA ASP A 240 -14.09 16.61 -0.75
C ASP A 240 -12.65 16.19 -0.38
N TRP A 241 -12.46 15.31 0.61
CA TRP A 241 -11.14 14.91 1.14
C TRP A 241 -10.17 14.45 0.04
N VAL A 242 -10.64 13.60 -0.87
CA VAL A 242 -9.81 13.07 -1.98
C VAL A 242 -9.40 14.17 -2.95
N ASP A 243 -10.27 15.15 -3.18
CA ASP A 243 -9.99 16.25 -4.10
C ASP A 243 -8.96 17.20 -3.48
N LYS A 244 -9.12 17.52 -2.18
CA LYS A 244 -8.12 18.25 -1.39
C LYS A 244 -6.78 17.54 -1.33
N TYR A 245 -6.77 16.22 -1.17
CA TYR A 245 -5.54 15.42 -1.20
C TYR A 245 -4.84 15.54 -2.55
N ASN A 246 -5.57 15.41 -3.67
CA ASN A 246 -4.99 15.55 -4.99
C ASN A 246 -4.42 16.96 -5.23
N ASP A 247 -5.15 17.99 -4.81
CA ASP A 247 -4.68 19.37 -4.87
C ASP A 247 -3.39 19.57 -4.06
N GLN A 248 -3.33 18.98 -2.86
CA GLN A 248 -2.17 19.03 -1.97
C GLN A 248 -0.96 18.31 -2.56
N VAL A 249 -1.14 17.13 -3.15
CA VAL A 249 -0.06 16.41 -3.86
C VAL A 249 0.50 17.28 -4.98
N MET A 250 -0.36 17.93 -5.77
CA MET A 250 0.08 18.81 -6.85
C MET A 250 0.84 20.03 -6.33
N PHE A 251 0.33 20.65 -5.27
CA PHE A 251 0.97 21.79 -4.62
C PHE A 251 2.36 21.44 -4.07
N GLU A 252 2.46 20.40 -3.24
CA GLU A 252 3.74 19.99 -2.66
C GLU A 252 4.72 19.52 -3.73
N SER A 253 4.25 18.79 -4.75
CA SER A 253 5.11 18.33 -5.84
C SER A 253 5.68 19.49 -6.65
N THR A 254 4.88 20.52 -6.90
CA THR A 254 5.35 21.73 -7.59
C THR A 254 6.36 22.48 -6.74
N HIS A 255 6.11 22.59 -5.43
CA HIS A 255 6.97 23.31 -4.50
C HIS A 255 8.35 22.63 -4.31
N SER A 256 8.37 21.30 -4.21
CA SER A 256 9.62 20.53 -4.01
C SER A 256 10.26 20.07 -5.31
N ASN A 257 9.67 20.36 -6.48
CA ASN A 257 10.08 19.83 -7.78
C ASN A 257 10.14 18.28 -7.78
N ALA A 258 9.14 17.67 -7.11
CA ALA A 258 8.99 16.23 -7.03
C ALA A 258 8.72 15.62 -8.41
N TRP A 259 9.11 14.36 -8.58
CA TRP A 259 8.75 13.59 -9.77
C TRP A 259 7.25 13.26 -9.73
N THR A 260 6.49 13.94 -10.59
CA THR A 260 5.06 13.66 -10.85
C THR A 260 4.86 12.62 -11.95
N THR A 261 5.93 12.30 -12.67
CA THR A 261 6.03 11.27 -13.70
C THR A 261 7.39 10.57 -13.58
N GLY A 262 7.49 9.35 -14.11
CA GLY A 262 8.68 8.51 -14.00
C GLY A 262 8.58 7.50 -12.87
N GLY A 263 9.08 6.28 -13.10
CA GLY A 263 9.24 5.27 -12.07
C GLY A 263 10.61 5.34 -11.39
N PRO A 264 10.97 4.33 -10.59
CA PRO A 264 12.19 4.31 -9.78
C PRO A 264 13.46 4.56 -10.59
N GLN A 265 13.54 4.04 -11.82
CA GLN A 265 14.74 4.18 -12.65
C GLN A 265 15.03 5.63 -13.04
N THR A 266 13.99 6.38 -13.41
CA THR A 266 14.10 7.81 -13.71
C THR A 266 14.59 8.56 -12.48
N ILE A 267 13.97 8.30 -11.32
CA ILE A 267 14.34 8.99 -10.07
C ILE A 267 15.79 8.69 -9.70
N LYS A 268 16.23 7.43 -9.77
CA LYS A 268 17.61 7.03 -9.43
C LYS A 268 18.65 7.77 -10.28
N GLN A 269 18.39 7.94 -11.57
CA GLN A 269 19.30 8.64 -12.49
C GLN A 269 19.27 10.15 -12.27
N ASP A 270 18.07 10.73 -12.19
CA ASP A 270 17.89 12.16 -12.05
C ASP A 270 18.36 12.66 -10.69
N ALA A 271 18.09 11.92 -9.61
CA ALA A 271 18.40 12.34 -8.25
C ALA A 271 19.91 12.56 -8.05
N VAL A 272 20.76 11.68 -8.60
CA VAL A 272 22.23 11.85 -8.53
C VAL A 272 22.67 13.12 -9.25
N THR A 273 22.12 13.36 -10.44
CA THR A 273 22.45 14.54 -11.25
C THR A 273 21.96 15.83 -10.59
N ARG A 274 20.71 15.84 -10.11
CA ARG A 274 20.14 16.98 -9.37
C ARG A 274 20.92 17.25 -8.10
N LEU A 275 21.37 16.20 -7.40
CA LEU A 275 22.10 16.36 -6.14
C LEU A 275 23.44 17.05 -6.38
N LYS A 276 24.16 16.63 -7.43
CA LYS A 276 25.42 17.28 -7.84
C LYS A 276 25.24 18.75 -8.18
N ASN A 277 24.12 19.11 -8.82
CA ASN A 277 23.90 20.46 -9.35
C ASN A 277 23.19 21.41 -8.38
N GLN A 278 22.38 20.90 -7.45
CA GLN A 278 21.44 21.69 -6.64
C GLN A 278 21.58 21.46 -5.13
N GLY A 279 22.28 20.40 -4.71
CA GLY A 279 22.46 20.04 -3.30
C GLY A 279 21.23 19.39 -2.65
N TRP A 280 21.42 18.98 -1.39
CA TRP A 280 20.43 18.22 -0.63
C TRP A 280 19.14 18.99 -0.36
N ASP A 281 19.21 20.31 -0.13
CA ASP A 281 18.03 21.13 0.17
C ASP A 281 17.00 21.18 -0.95
N LYS A 282 17.39 20.83 -2.19
CA LYS A 282 16.47 20.68 -3.31
C LYS A 282 16.08 19.23 -3.56
N VAL A 283 17.03 18.30 -3.46
CA VAL A 283 16.78 16.89 -3.81
C VAL A 283 16.06 16.12 -2.72
N ARG A 284 16.40 16.31 -1.44
CA ARG A 284 15.74 15.61 -0.32
C ARG A 284 14.22 15.88 -0.31
N PRO A 285 13.73 17.13 -0.38
CA PRO A 285 12.29 17.38 -0.45
C PRO A 285 11.64 16.77 -1.69
N ALA A 286 12.28 16.83 -2.86
CA ALA A 286 11.75 16.26 -4.10
C ALA A 286 11.51 14.74 -3.96
N ILE A 287 12.49 14.00 -3.44
CA ILE A 287 12.37 12.54 -3.24
C ILE A 287 11.31 12.25 -2.18
N SER A 288 11.37 12.95 -1.04
CA SER A 288 10.42 12.76 0.06
C SER A 288 8.97 12.96 -0.40
N THR A 289 8.68 14.05 -1.11
CA THR A 289 7.34 14.32 -1.65
C THR A 289 6.90 13.24 -2.64
N THR A 290 7.77 12.82 -3.57
CA THR A 290 7.44 11.75 -4.53
C THR A 290 7.08 10.44 -3.82
N ILE A 291 7.93 10.00 -2.89
CA ILE A 291 7.74 8.73 -2.18
C ILE A 291 6.48 8.78 -1.32
N ARG A 292 6.24 9.87 -0.59
CA ARG A 292 5.04 10.02 0.24
C ARG A 292 3.76 10.05 -0.59
N ALA A 293 3.79 10.70 -1.76
CA ALA A 293 2.67 10.66 -2.71
C ALA A 293 2.41 9.23 -3.21
N TRP A 294 3.46 8.45 -3.49
CA TRP A 294 3.29 7.04 -3.87
C TRP A 294 2.75 6.17 -2.74
N ILE A 295 3.27 6.31 -1.52
CA ILE A 295 2.79 5.59 -0.34
C ILE A 295 1.29 5.83 -0.14
N MET A 296 0.86 7.10 -0.15
CA MET A 296 -0.53 7.44 0.10
C MET A 296 -1.45 7.03 -1.07
N ARG A 297 -0.97 7.09 -2.33
CA ARG A 297 -1.71 6.53 -3.47
C ARG A 297 -1.87 5.00 -3.35
N GLY A 298 -0.81 4.30 -2.95
CA GLY A 298 -0.86 2.86 -2.68
C GLY A 298 -1.84 2.52 -1.56
N PHE A 299 -1.82 3.31 -0.49
CA PHE A 299 -2.72 3.14 0.65
C PHE A 299 -4.20 3.35 0.26
N MET A 300 -4.49 4.43 -0.47
CA MET A 300 -5.85 4.69 -0.98
C MET A 300 -6.30 3.61 -1.96
N ALA A 301 -5.42 3.14 -2.85
CA ALA A 301 -5.71 2.04 -3.75
C ALA A 301 -6.08 0.77 -2.98
N GLN A 302 -5.35 0.45 -1.91
CA GLN A 302 -5.64 -0.69 -1.03
C GLN A 302 -6.95 -0.50 -0.26
N LYS A 303 -6.98 0.46 0.67
CA LYS A 303 -8.04 0.56 1.70
C LYS A 303 -9.33 1.15 1.18
N ALA A 304 -9.26 2.16 0.30
CA ALA A 304 -10.45 2.83 -0.22
C ALA A 304 -10.99 2.15 -1.49
N GLN A 305 -10.13 1.57 -2.32
CA GLN A 305 -10.53 1.11 -3.66
C GLN A 305 -10.45 -0.41 -3.85
N GLN A 306 -9.89 -1.16 -2.88
CA GLN A 306 -9.71 -2.61 -2.97
C GLN A 306 -8.88 -3.04 -4.20
N GLN A 307 -7.96 -2.18 -4.62
CA GLN A 307 -7.05 -2.37 -5.75
C GLN A 307 -5.67 -2.82 -5.26
N HIS A 308 -5.60 -4.02 -4.68
CA HIS A 308 -4.38 -4.53 -4.03
C HIS A 308 -3.16 -4.60 -4.99
N LEU A 309 -3.37 -4.90 -6.28
CA LEU A 309 -2.27 -4.92 -7.26
C LEU A 309 -1.68 -3.53 -7.51
N VAL A 310 -2.52 -2.50 -7.51
CA VAL A 310 -2.10 -1.10 -7.69
C VAL A 310 -1.35 -0.64 -6.45
N ALA A 311 -1.84 -1.01 -5.26
CA ALA A 311 -1.15 -0.75 -4.00
C ALA A 311 0.25 -1.38 -3.97
N LEU A 312 0.35 -2.67 -4.33
CA LEU A 312 1.61 -3.40 -4.41
C LEU A 312 2.60 -2.75 -5.39
N GLU A 313 2.12 -2.21 -6.50
CA GLU A 313 2.94 -1.49 -7.47
C GLU A 313 3.52 -0.20 -6.87
N TYR A 314 2.68 0.65 -6.25
CA TYR A 314 3.14 1.88 -5.57
C TYR A 314 4.16 1.60 -4.47
N TYR A 315 3.89 0.61 -3.60
CA TYR A 315 4.80 0.27 -2.52
C TYR A 315 6.11 -0.34 -3.02
N SER A 316 6.06 -1.20 -4.05
CA SER A 316 7.28 -1.80 -4.61
C SER A 316 8.17 -0.74 -5.25
N GLN A 317 7.59 0.23 -5.97
CA GLN A 317 8.34 1.34 -6.54
C GLN A 317 8.93 2.27 -5.48
N ALA A 318 8.17 2.57 -4.41
CA ALA A 318 8.68 3.35 -3.29
C ALA A 318 9.88 2.65 -2.64
N LEU A 319 9.75 1.37 -2.29
CA LEU A 319 10.85 0.58 -1.70
C LEU A 319 12.06 0.51 -2.63
N GLU A 320 11.86 0.36 -3.93
CA GLU A 320 12.96 0.29 -4.89
C GLU A 320 13.83 1.57 -4.87
N VAL A 321 13.24 2.75 -4.69
CA VAL A 321 13.98 4.02 -4.54
C VAL A 321 14.57 4.15 -3.14
N LEU A 322 13.79 3.82 -2.11
CA LEU A 322 14.20 3.96 -0.72
C LEU A 322 15.40 3.09 -0.37
N GLU A 323 15.36 1.81 -0.72
CA GLU A 323 16.45 0.87 -0.45
C GLU A 323 17.70 1.19 -1.27
N TRP A 324 17.51 1.67 -2.51
CA TRP A 324 18.62 2.18 -3.31
C TRP A 324 19.26 3.40 -2.65
N GLY A 325 18.47 4.38 -2.23
CA GLY A 325 18.97 5.60 -1.59
C GLY A 325 19.65 5.33 -0.26
N HIS A 326 19.08 4.42 0.54
CA HIS A 326 19.67 3.96 1.80
C HIS A 326 21.08 3.41 1.61
N ARG A 327 21.28 2.50 0.64
CA ARG A 327 22.61 1.96 0.32
C ARG A 327 23.53 2.98 -0.35
N LYS A 328 22.99 3.78 -1.27
CA LYS A 328 23.79 4.71 -2.08
C LYS A 328 24.35 5.87 -1.24
N TRP A 329 23.64 6.25 -0.20
CA TRP A 329 23.95 7.39 0.67
C TRP A 329 24.08 6.95 2.13
N GLU A 330 24.64 5.77 2.37
CA GLU A 330 24.80 5.22 3.72
C GLU A 330 25.66 6.12 4.62
N ASP A 331 26.73 6.69 4.06
CA ASP A 331 27.67 7.58 4.77
C ASP A 331 27.18 9.04 4.89
N VAL A 332 26.01 9.37 4.33
CA VAL A 332 25.48 10.74 4.37
C VAL A 332 24.66 10.94 5.65
N PRO A 333 24.91 12.01 6.44
CA PRO A 333 24.12 12.29 7.64
C PRO A 333 22.62 12.35 7.38
N THR A 334 21.81 11.84 8.31
CA THR A 334 20.34 11.85 8.22
C THR A 334 19.77 13.26 8.07
N SER A 335 20.42 14.29 8.65
CA SER A 335 20.06 15.69 8.47
C SER A 335 20.09 16.13 7.00
N ASP A 336 20.96 15.53 6.20
CA ASP A 336 21.18 15.87 4.81
C ASP A 336 20.35 14.98 3.88
N ARG A 337 20.50 13.66 3.98
CA ARG A 337 19.76 12.70 3.11
C ARG A 337 18.27 12.61 3.45
N GLY A 338 17.91 12.93 4.69
CA GLY A 338 16.54 12.93 5.19
C GLY A 338 16.10 11.59 5.77
N VAL A 339 15.11 11.68 6.67
CA VAL A 339 14.54 10.53 7.40
C VAL A 339 13.88 9.47 6.52
N VAL A 340 13.56 9.81 5.26
CA VAL A 340 12.93 8.87 4.33
C VAL A 340 13.84 7.68 4.00
N PHE A 341 15.16 7.81 4.15
CA PHE A 341 16.11 6.71 3.95
C PHE A 341 16.50 6.00 5.25
N GLU A 342 15.90 6.34 6.39
CA GLU A 342 16.15 5.63 7.65
C GLU A 342 15.44 4.27 7.66
N SER A 343 16.03 3.29 8.33
CA SER A 343 15.50 1.91 8.41
C SER A 343 14.06 1.88 8.91
N THR A 344 13.69 2.75 9.85
CA THR A 344 12.32 2.86 10.38
C THR A 344 11.30 3.30 9.32
N PHE A 345 11.65 4.24 8.45
CA PHE A 345 10.78 4.67 7.36
C PHE A 345 10.60 3.56 6.33
N ILE A 346 11.70 2.93 5.92
CA ILE A 346 11.69 1.82 4.96
C ILE A 346 10.85 0.66 5.50
N ARG A 347 11.04 0.31 6.77
CA ARG A 347 10.28 -0.73 7.45
C ARG A 347 8.79 -0.40 7.55
N GLY A 348 8.42 0.86 7.78
CA GLY A 348 7.02 1.31 7.71
C GLY A 348 6.39 1.07 6.33
N VAL A 349 7.14 1.32 5.24
CA VAL A 349 6.67 1.03 3.88
C VAL A 349 6.61 -0.49 3.60
N LYS A 350 7.58 -1.27 4.10
CA LYS A 350 7.55 -2.74 4.01
C LYS A 350 6.35 -3.33 4.73
N HIS A 351 6.01 -2.77 5.88
CA HIS A 351 4.83 -3.15 6.67
C HIS A 351 3.53 -2.91 5.90
N LEU A 352 3.33 -1.71 5.33
CA LEU A 352 2.18 -1.42 4.46
C LEU A 352 2.12 -2.35 3.24
N ARG A 353 3.27 -2.65 2.62
CA ARG A 353 3.35 -3.58 1.49
C ARG A 353 2.97 -5.01 1.88
N LEU A 354 3.41 -5.48 3.05
CA LEU A 354 3.08 -6.81 3.56
C LEU A 354 1.56 -6.95 3.72
N ALA A 355 0.90 -5.96 4.32
CA ALA A 355 -0.56 -5.92 4.44
C ALA A 355 -1.25 -6.01 3.07
N ALA A 356 -0.80 -5.22 2.08
CA ALA A 356 -1.36 -5.26 0.72
C ALA A 356 -1.13 -6.62 0.01
N LEU A 357 0.02 -7.26 0.25
CA LEU A 357 0.35 -8.57 -0.30
C LEU A 357 -0.53 -9.66 0.32
N PHE A 358 -0.71 -9.60 1.64
CA PHE A 358 -1.59 -10.48 2.38
C PHE A 358 -3.04 -10.40 1.87
N GLU A 359 -3.57 -9.20 1.68
CA GLU A 359 -4.92 -8.99 1.13
C GLU A 359 -5.04 -9.48 -0.32
N CYS A 360 -4.02 -9.27 -1.17
CA CYS A 360 -4.00 -9.77 -2.55
C CYS A 360 -4.19 -11.29 -2.61
N LEU A 361 -3.49 -12.01 -1.72
CA LEU A 361 -3.49 -13.47 -1.68
C LEU A 361 -4.74 -14.02 -0.98
N SER A 362 -5.09 -13.50 0.19
CA SER A 362 -6.24 -13.96 0.98
C SER A 362 -7.57 -13.69 0.28
N SER A 363 -7.69 -12.57 -0.46
CA SER A 363 -8.89 -12.23 -1.25
C SER A 363 -8.89 -12.86 -2.64
N LYS A 364 -7.87 -13.65 -3.01
CA LYS A 364 -7.71 -14.28 -4.34
C LYS A 364 -7.86 -13.26 -5.48
N THR A 365 -7.20 -12.11 -5.36
CA THR A 365 -7.30 -11.03 -6.34
C THR A 365 -6.93 -11.52 -7.75
N LYS A 366 -7.82 -11.28 -8.72
CA LYS A 366 -7.59 -11.69 -10.11
C LYS A 366 -6.31 -11.05 -10.66
N GLY A 367 -5.39 -11.89 -11.13
CA GLY A 367 -4.12 -11.44 -11.71
C GLY A 367 -3.03 -11.11 -10.69
N CYS A 368 -3.19 -11.50 -9.41
CA CYS A 368 -2.10 -11.54 -8.43
C CYS A 368 -0.99 -12.46 -8.96
N LYS A 369 0.20 -11.90 -9.18
CA LYS A 369 1.38 -12.63 -9.68
C LYS A 369 2.15 -13.35 -8.56
N TYR A 370 1.85 -12.99 -7.32
CA TYR A 370 2.49 -13.55 -6.14
C TYR A 370 1.78 -14.82 -5.68
N ASN A 371 2.52 -15.71 -5.05
CA ASN A 371 2.04 -16.94 -4.45
C ASN A 371 2.30 -16.95 -2.91
N LYS A 372 1.88 -18.04 -2.24
CA LYS A 372 2.02 -18.19 -0.79
C LYS A 372 3.49 -18.26 -0.32
N GLU A 373 4.39 -18.80 -1.12
CA GLU A 373 5.82 -18.85 -0.80
C GLU A 373 6.48 -17.47 -0.90
N ASP A 374 6.05 -16.65 -1.86
CA ASP A 374 6.57 -15.28 -2.02
C ASP A 374 6.31 -14.45 -0.76
N ILE A 375 5.09 -14.52 -0.20
CA ILE A 375 4.77 -13.79 1.04
C ILE A 375 5.48 -14.38 2.25
N ALA A 376 5.65 -15.70 2.34
CA ALA A 376 6.38 -16.33 3.43
C ALA A 376 7.87 -15.94 3.42
N THR A 377 8.49 -15.92 2.24
CA THR A 377 9.87 -15.43 2.07
C THR A 377 9.99 -13.99 2.53
N TRP A 378 9.08 -13.12 2.07
CA TRP A 378 9.06 -11.72 2.45
C TRP A 378 8.90 -11.51 3.96
N SER A 379 8.05 -12.30 4.62
CA SER A 379 7.86 -12.23 6.06
C SER A 379 9.12 -12.67 6.82
N ARG A 380 9.79 -13.75 6.39
CA ARG A 380 11.06 -14.20 7.00
C ARG A 380 12.15 -13.14 6.86
N ASP A 381 12.30 -12.57 5.67
CA ASP A 381 13.28 -11.52 5.40
C ASP A 381 13.02 -10.28 6.27
N MET A 382 11.75 -9.88 6.41
CA MET A 382 11.39 -8.72 7.25
C MET A 382 11.66 -8.98 8.74
N ILE A 383 11.40 -10.19 9.24
CA ILE A 383 11.75 -10.56 10.62
C ILE A 383 13.26 -10.53 10.82
N ALA A 384 14.03 -11.12 9.90
CA ALA A 384 15.49 -11.15 9.98
C ALA A 384 16.11 -9.74 9.95
N GLU A 385 15.57 -8.84 9.12
CA GLU A 385 16.00 -7.44 9.07
C GLU A 385 15.69 -6.69 10.37
N ILE A 386 14.52 -6.92 10.98
CA ILE A 386 14.15 -6.30 12.26
C ILE A 386 15.05 -6.82 13.39
N ASP A 387 15.36 -8.11 13.40
CA ASP A 387 16.21 -8.73 14.42
C ASP A 387 17.68 -8.30 14.30
N ALA A 388 18.13 -8.01 13.08
CA ALA A 388 19.48 -7.49 12.82
C ALA A 388 19.65 -5.99 13.15
N ASP A 389 18.54 -5.23 13.22
CA ASP A 389 18.51 -3.80 13.55
C ASP A 389 17.58 -3.55 14.77
N PRO A 390 18.00 -3.98 15.98
CA PRO A 390 17.18 -3.86 17.18
C PRO A 390 16.97 -2.38 17.56
N PRO A 391 15.92 -2.05 18.33
CA PRO A 391 15.64 -0.68 18.71
C PRO A 391 16.83 -0.08 19.47
N PRO A 392 17.14 1.22 19.25
CA PRO A 392 18.20 1.88 20.00
C PRO A 392 17.85 1.88 21.49
N PHE A 393 18.87 1.75 22.36
CA PHE A 393 18.71 1.78 23.82
C PHE A 393 18.18 3.13 24.36
N ILE A 394 18.18 4.17 23.52
CA ILE A 394 17.70 5.50 23.89
C ILE A 394 16.17 5.45 24.05
N VAL A 395 15.71 5.85 25.24
CA VAL A 395 14.28 6.11 25.49
C VAL A 395 13.84 7.26 24.58
N THR A 396 13.04 6.94 23.58
CA THR A 396 12.39 7.96 22.76
C THR A 396 11.39 8.73 23.62
N ALA A 397 11.30 10.05 23.46
CA ALA A 397 10.23 10.85 24.09
C ALA A 397 8.83 10.39 23.63
N ASP A 398 8.78 9.67 22.50
CA ASP A 398 7.60 9.03 21.93
C ASP A 398 7.55 7.54 22.33
N PRO A 399 6.73 7.14 23.33
CA PRO A 399 6.55 5.74 23.72
C PRO A 399 5.90 4.83 22.66
N GLY A 400 5.25 5.40 21.65
CA GLY A 400 4.63 4.66 20.54
C GLY A 400 5.60 4.36 19.40
N PHE A 401 6.73 5.06 19.32
CA PHE A 401 7.68 4.95 18.21
C PHE A 401 8.23 3.52 18.03
N LEU A 402 8.73 2.91 19.11
CA LEU A 402 9.32 1.58 19.05
C LEU A 402 8.26 0.52 18.67
N PRO A 403 7.08 0.47 19.30
CA PRO A 403 6.04 -0.44 18.84
C PRO A 403 5.68 -0.27 17.36
N SER A 404 5.53 0.97 16.87
CA SER A 404 5.20 1.26 15.46
C SER A 404 6.22 0.71 14.47
N PHE A 405 7.52 0.77 14.78
CA PHE A 405 8.58 0.46 13.81
C PHE A 405 9.42 -0.77 14.16
N TRP A 406 9.11 -1.52 15.21
CA TRP A 406 9.77 -2.81 15.51
C TRP A 406 8.75 -3.89 15.85
N LEU A 407 7.85 -3.64 16.79
CA LEU A 407 6.93 -4.67 17.27
C LEU A 407 5.84 -4.97 16.24
N TYR A 408 5.16 -3.96 15.72
CA TYR A 408 4.00 -4.13 14.83
C TYR A 408 4.40 -4.78 13.50
N PRO A 409 5.45 -4.30 12.80
CA PRO A 409 5.93 -4.98 11.59
C PRO A 409 6.34 -6.43 11.85
N LYS A 410 7.04 -6.71 12.95
CA LYS A 410 7.48 -8.07 13.30
C LYS A 410 6.29 -8.98 13.61
N ALA A 411 5.34 -8.50 14.42
CA ALA A 411 4.16 -9.24 14.79
C ALA A 411 3.30 -9.58 13.55
N GLU A 412 3.12 -8.64 12.64
CA GLU A 412 2.36 -8.89 11.40
C GLU A 412 3.10 -9.84 10.44
N ALA A 413 4.43 -9.78 10.38
CA ALA A 413 5.25 -10.77 9.65
C ALA A 413 5.10 -12.17 10.22
N LEU A 414 5.17 -12.31 11.55
CA LEU A 414 4.96 -13.58 12.26
C LEU A 414 3.53 -14.11 12.02
N GLY A 415 2.52 -13.26 12.16
CA GLY A 415 1.12 -13.63 11.87
C GLY A 415 0.91 -14.04 10.42
N THR A 416 1.64 -13.43 9.48
CA THR A 416 1.62 -13.83 8.06
C THR A 416 2.28 -15.19 7.82
N LEU A 417 3.35 -15.53 8.55
CA LEU A 417 3.90 -16.89 8.54
C LEU A 417 2.93 -17.89 9.16
N GLY A 418 2.26 -17.53 10.25
CA GLY A 418 1.15 -18.28 10.82
C GLY A 418 0.10 -18.62 9.76
N TRP A 419 -0.26 -17.63 8.92
CA TRP A 419 -1.22 -17.85 7.83
C TRP A 419 -0.74 -18.86 6.84
N TYR A 420 0.50 -18.70 6.40
CA TYR A 420 1.10 -19.53 5.39
C TYR A 420 1.02 -21.00 5.83
N TYR A 421 1.43 -21.31 7.07
CA TYR A 421 1.35 -22.67 7.60
C TYR A 421 -0.09 -23.13 7.83
N MET A 422 -1.00 -22.26 8.31
CA MET A 422 -2.43 -22.58 8.38
C MET A 422 -2.96 -23.01 7.00
N GLN A 423 -2.60 -22.27 5.94
CA GLN A 423 -3.03 -22.56 4.58
C GLN A 423 -2.40 -23.85 4.00
N LEU A 424 -1.17 -24.19 4.39
CA LEU A 424 -0.57 -25.49 4.05
C LEU A 424 -1.29 -26.63 4.75
N GLY A 425 -1.59 -26.48 6.04
CA GLY A 425 -2.31 -27.48 6.82
C GLY A 425 -3.71 -27.75 6.26
N LEU A 426 -4.45 -26.70 5.93
CA LEU A 426 -5.78 -26.79 5.32
C LEU A 426 -5.76 -27.36 3.89
N GLY A 427 -4.65 -27.23 3.17
CA GLY A 427 -4.48 -27.74 1.81
C GLY A 427 -3.87 -29.15 1.74
N SER A 428 -3.45 -29.71 2.87
CA SER A 428 -2.79 -31.01 2.92
C SER A 428 -3.80 -32.15 2.80
N ASN A 429 -3.46 -33.14 1.96
CA ASN A 429 -4.18 -34.42 1.89
C ASN A 429 -3.63 -35.47 2.87
N VAL A 430 -2.49 -35.18 3.51
CA VAL A 430 -1.82 -36.05 4.49
C VAL A 430 -2.07 -35.46 5.88
N LYS A 431 -2.65 -36.27 6.77
CA LYS A 431 -3.09 -35.81 8.10
C LYS A 431 -1.91 -35.38 8.97
N GLU A 432 -0.81 -36.12 8.91
CA GLU A 432 0.42 -35.85 9.67
C GLU A 432 1.03 -34.52 9.24
N ASP A 433 1.15 -34.29 7.93
CA ASP A 433 1.61 -33.01 7.37
C ASP A 433 0.67 -31.86 7.76
N ALA A 434 -0.65 -32.11 7.75
CA ALA A 434 -1.62 -31.11 8.17
C ALA A 434 -1.39 -30.70 9.64
N PHE A 435 -1.16 -31.67 10.52
CA PHE A 435 -0.93 -31.44 11.95
C PHE A 435 0.38 -30.70 12.23
N VAL A 436 1.46 -31.03 11.52
CA VAL A 436 2.73 -30.29 11.62
C VAL A 436 2.52 -28.83 11.23
N ASN A 437 1.81 -28.58 10.13
CA ASN A 437 1.53 -27.23 9.67
C ASN A 437 0.60 -26.45 10.62
N PHE A 438 -0.41 -27.08 11.24
CA PHE A 438 -1.22 -26.42 12.28
C PHE A 438 -0.40 -26.10 13.54
N SER A 439 0.54 -26.96 13.92
CA SER A 439 1.45 -26.68 15.03
C SER A 439 2.32 -25.46 14.73
N LEU A 440 2.96 -25.43 13.56
CA LEU A 440 3.77 -24.28 13.12
C LEU A 440 2.93 -23.01 13.05
N SER A 441 1.71 -23.09 12.51
CA SER A 441 0.77 -21.98 12.50
C SER A 441 0.54 -21.43 13.91
N ALA A 442 0.21 -22.29 14.88
CA ALA A 442 -0.02 -21.89 16.26
C ALA A 442 1.22 -21.22 16.88
N ASP A 443 2.40 -21.80 16.67
CA ASP A 443 3.66 -21.27 17.21
C ASP A 443 3.97 -19.87 16.68
N TYR A 444 3.75 -19.62 15.38
CA TYR A 444 3.94 -18.29 14.80
C TYR A 444 2.91 -17.27 15.31
N TYR A 445 1.64 -17.65 15.47
CA TYR A 445 0.65 -16.73 16.04
C TYR A 445 0.86 -16.44 17.52
N LEU A 446 1.33 -17.42 18.30
CA LEU A 446 1.69 -17.19 19.69
C LEU A 446 2.82 -16.17 19.81
N GLN A 447 3.86 -16.32 18.98
CA GLN A 447 4.95 -15.34 18.89
C GLN A 447 4.45 -13.97 18.45
N ALA A 448 3.56 -13.93 17.46
CA ALA A 448 2.98 -12.69 16.96
C ALA A 448 2.14 -11.98 18.04
N ALA A 449 1.27 -12.70 18.74
CA ALA A 449 0.45 -12.18 19.83
C ALA A 449 1.32 -11.64 20.98
N ALA A 450 2.37 -12.37 21.35
CA ALA A 450 3.31 -11.96 22.40
C ALA A 450 4.20 -10.76 22.00
N THR A 451 4.29 -10.45 20.70
CA THR A 451 5.06 -9.29 20.20
C THR A 451 4.24 -8.00 20.27
N TYR A 452 2.91 -8.08 20.14
CA TYR A 452 2.04 -6.91 20.30
C TYR A 452 1.95 -6.46 21.76
N PRO A 453 1.64 -5.17 22.03
CA PRO A 453 1.19 -4.74 23.35
C PRO A 453 -0.01 -5.56 23.84
N ASP A 454 -0.05 -5.87 25.15
CA ASP A 454 -1.11 -6.66 25.79
C ASP A 454 -2.53 -6.04 25.63
N ASP A 455 -2.59 -4.75 25.31
CA ASP A 455 -3.83 -3.97 25.11
C ASP A 455 -4.18 -3.75 23.63
N ASP A 456 -3.46 -4.36 22.69
CA ASP A 456 -3.81 -4.31 21.26
C ASP A 456 -4.77 -5.44 20.87
N GLU A 457 -5.83 -5.09 20.14
CA GLU A 457 -6.80 -6.05 19.60
C GLU A 457 -6.19 -7.15 18.73
N ASN A 458 -5.10 -6.87 18.00
CA ASN A 458 -4.47 -7.86 17.13
C ASN A 458 -3.87 -9.03 17.92
N ALA A 459 -3.44 -8.81 19.17
CA ALA A 459 -2.99 -9.88 20.05
C ALA A 459 -4.11 -10.90 20.30
N LEU A 460 -5.34 -10.44 20.57
CA LEU A 460 -6.49 -11.32 20.78
C LEU A 460 -6.92 -12.03 19.50
N ILE A 461 -6.88 -11.33 18.36
CA ILE A 461 -7.18 -11.94 17.06
C ILE A 461 -6.22 -13.09 16.79
N PHE A 462 -4.92 -12.90 17.01
CA PHE A 462 -3.93 -13.95 16.81
C PHE A 462 -4.11 -15.12 17.78
N LEU A 463 -4.40 -14.86 19.05
CA LEU A 463 -4.77 -15.93 20.00
C LEU A 463 -6.03 -16.70 19.57
N ALA A 464 -7.02 -16.02 18.95
CA ALA A 464 -8.17 -16.69 18.37
C ALA A 464 -7.76 -17.60 17.19
N VAL A 465 -6.79 -17.22 16.36
CA VAL A 465 -6.27 -18.11 15.31
C VAL A 465 -5.49 -19.30 15.91
N VAL A 466 -4.76 -19.12 17.01
CA VAL A 466 -4.11 -20.23 17.75
C VAL A 466 -5.17 -21.24 18.21
N PHE A 467 -6.27 -20.75 18.78
CA PHE A 467 -7.40 -21.59 19.17
C PHE A 467 -7.90 -22.42 17.98
N GLU A 468 -8.08 -21.83 16.80
CA GLU A 468 -8.49 -22.57 15.61
C GLU A 468 -7.46 -23.64 15.22
N ALA A 469 -6.17 -23.31 15.21
CA ALA A 469 -5.10 -24.25 14.91
C ALA A 469 -5.11 -25.45 15.86
N TYR A 470 -5.30 -25.20 17.17
CA TYR A 470 -5.40 -26.25 18.19
C TYR A 470 -6.62 -27.15 17.96
N VAL A 471 -7.76 -26.57 17.60
CA VAL A 471 -8.98 -27.33 17.28
C VAL A 471 -8.79 -28.18 16.01
N PHE A 472 -8.11 -27.65 14.99
CA PHE A 472 -7.80 -28.41 13.77
C PHE A 472 -6.82 -29.55 14.01
N GLN A 473 -5.81 -29.34 14.85
CA GLN A 473 -4.87 -30.36 15.29
C GLN A 473 -5.51 -31.42 16.21
N GLY A 474 -6.62 -31.10 16.86
CA GLY A 474 -7.27 -31.98 17.83
C GLY A 474 -6.57 -31.99 19.19
N LYS A 475 -6.10 -30.83 19.64
CA LYS A 475 -5.54 -30.64 20.98
C LYS A 475 -6.60 -30.89 22.07
N PRO A 476 -6.20 -31.41 23.25
CA PRO A 476 -7.09 -31.59 24.38
C PRO A 476 -7.57 -30.26 24.97
N LEU A 477 -8.70 -30.28 25.68
CA LEU A 477 -9.29 -29.09 26.29
C LEU A 477 -8.35 -28.32 27.23
N LYS A 478 -7.43 -28.99 27.93
CA LYS A 478 -6.43 -28.30 28.76
C LYS A 478 -5.57 -27.31 27.99
N ASP A 479 -5.21 -27.62 26.74
CA ASP A 479 -4.41 -26.75 25.87
C ASP A 479 -5.28 -25.61 25.33
N VAL A 480 -6.54 -25.91 25.01
CA VAL A 480 -7.54 -24.92 24.57
C VAL A 480 -7.82 -23.90 25.69
N PHE A 481 -7.99 -24.36 26.93
CA PHE A 481 -8.23 -23.51 28.09
C PHE A 481 -7.06 -22.58 28.40
N ALA A 482 -5.83 -23.00 28.14
CA ALA A 482 -4.67 -22.14 28.28
C ALA A 482 -4.74 -20.92 27.34
N ILE A 483 -5.32 -21.07 26.16
CA ILE A 483 -5.51 -19.96 25.20
C ILE A 483 -6.70 -19.10 25.59
N THR A 484 -7.86 -19.69 25.93
CA THR A 484 -9.04 -18.90 26.33
C THR A 484 -8.77 -18.09 27.60
N ALA A 485 -7.99 -18.62 28.55
CA ALA A 485 -7.58 -17.88 29.74
C ALA A 485 -6.64 -16.69 29.43
N GLN A 486 -5.80 -16.80 28.39
CA GLN A 486 -4.99 -15.66 27.93
C GLN A 486 -5.86 -14.57 27.31
N ILE A 487 -6.81 -14.95 26.46
CA ILE A 487 -7.76 -14.03 25.84
C ILE A 487 -8.56 -13.31 26.93
N ASP A 488 -9.14 -14.05 27.88
CA ASP A 488 -9.96 -13.48 28.95
C ASP A 488 -9.20 -12.48 29.83
N ARG A 489 -7.94 -12.78 30.15
CA ARG A 489 -7.07 -11.89 30.93
C ARG A 489 -6.76 -10.57 30.22
N ALA A 490 -6.53 -10.62 28.91
CA ALA A 490 -6.13 -9.45 28.12
C ALA A 490 -7.33 -8.60 27.67
N LEU A 491 -8.50 -9.22 27.48
CA LEU A 491 -9.70 -8.58 26.94
C LEU A 491 -10.10 -7.27 27.64
N PRO A 492 -10.13 -7.17 29.00
CA PRO A 492 -10.49 -5.92 29.66
C PRO A 492 -9.57 -4.75 29.32
N ASN A 493 -8.26 -4.99 29.13
CA ASN A 493 -7.31 -3.94 28.75
C ASN A 493 -7.48 -3.55 27.29
N VAL A 494 -7.71 -4.52 26.40
CA VAL A 494 -7.99 -4.26 24.97
C VAL A 494 -9.25 -3.40 24.81
N LEU A 495 -10.33 -3.71 25.53
CA LEU A 495 -11.60 -2.98 25.42
C LEU A 495 -11.51 -1.51 25.87
N LYS A 496 -10.54 -1.14 26.73
CA LYS A 496 -10.30 0.27 27.11
C LYS A 496 -10.03 1.15 25.89
N ILE A 497 -9.40 0.61 24.85
CA ILE A 497 -9.05 1.34 23.61
C ILE A 497 -9.94 0.89 22.45
N TRP A 498 -10.12 -0.42 22.29
CA TRP A 498 -10.61 -1.04 21.06
C TRP A 498 -12.05 -1.53 21.12
N GLU A 499 -12.83 -1.27 22.17
CA GLU A 499 -14.24 -1.75 22.29
C GLU A 499 -15.12 -1.40 21.08
N ASN A 500 -14.91 -0.24 20.44
CA ASN A 500 -15.68 0.17 19.26
C ASN A 500 -15.02 -0.23 17.93
N SER A 501 -13.95 -1.01 17.97
CA SER A 501 -13.33 -1.57 16.78
C SER A 501 -14.22 -2.66 16.19
N PRO A 502 -14.34 -2.76 14.86
CA PRO A 502 -15.02 -3.88 14.21
C PRO A 502 -14.45 -5.26 14.58
N ASN A 503 -13.18 -5.34 14.99
CA ASN A 503 -12.54 -6.56 15.48
C ASN A 503 -13.00 -6.96 16.88
N MET A 504 -13.57 -6.04 17.65
CA MET A 504 -14.08 -6.26 19.00
C MET A 504 -15.60 -6.21 19.07
N ASP A 505 -16.31 -6.26 17.93
CA ASP A 505 -17.76 -6.44 17.88
C ASP A 505 -18.12 -7.87 18.31
N PRO A 506 -18.83 -8.09 19.43
CA PRO A 506 -19.18 -9.42 19.91
C PRO A 506 -20.00 -10.26 18.93
N LYS A 507 -20.70 -9.61 17.99
CA LYS A 507 -21.52 -10.31 16.99
C LYS A 507 -20.72 -10.80 15.78
N ARG A 508 -19.50 -10.28 15.59
CA ARG A 508 -18.68 -10.50 14.38
C ARG A 508 -17.32 -11.10 14.67
N SER A 509 -16.82 -10.93 15.88
CA SER A 509 -15.47 -11.34 16.26
C SER A 509 -15.44 -12.76 16.81
N ASN A 510 -14.54 -13.58 16.25
CA ASN A 510 -14.30 -14.94 16.73
C ASN A 510 -13.72 -14.99 18.15
N VAL A 511 -13.14 -13.89 18.64
CA VAL A 511 -12.63 -13.79 20.02
C VAL A 511 -13.73 -14.13 21.03
N PHE A 512 -14.92 -13.55 20.88
CA PHE A 512 -16.03 -13.78 21.80
C PHE A 512 -16.67 -15.15 21.63
N ALA A 513 -16.79 -15.64 20.39
CA ALA A 513 -17.30 -16.98 20.12
C ALA A 513 -16.42 -18.07 20.76
N PHE A 514 -15.10 -17.89 20.75
CA PHE A 514 -14.17 -18.84 21.37
C PHE A 514 -14.14 -18.74 22.89
N LEU A 515 -14.29 -17.54 23.47
CA LEU A 515 -14.50 -17.39 24.90
C LEU A 515 -15.77 -18.09 25.36
N GLU A 516 -16.90 -17.89 24.65
CA GLU A 516 -18.17 -18.56 24.95
C GLU A 516 -18.02 -20.08 24.90
N PHE A 517 -17.38 -20.62 23.87
CA PHE A 517 -17.08 -22.06 23.78
C PHE A 517 -16.20 -22.55 24.94
N GLY A 518 -15.17 -21.78 25.30
CA GLY A 518 -14.30 -22.07 26.44
C GLY A 518 -15.08 -22.18 27.74
N TYR A 519 -15.97 -21.23 28.01
CA TYR A 519 -16.84 -21.22 29.18
C TYR A 519 -17.84 -22.38 29.19
N GLU A 520 -18.47 -22.71 28.05
CA GLU A 520 -19.35 -23.87 27.93
C GLU A 520 -18.60 -25.17 28.29
N CYS A 521 -17.40 -25.35 27.75
CA CYS A 521 -16.59 -26.53 28.02
C CYS A 521 -16.12 -26.57 29.48
N MET A 522 -15.72 -25.44 30.05
CA MET A 522 -15.26 -25.34 31.44
C MET A 522 -16.38 -25.73 32.42
N ASN A 523 -17.60 -25.20 32.22
CA ASN A 523 -18.77 -25.58 33.03
C ASN A 523 -19.06 -27.08 32.96
N ARG A 524 -18.89 -27.71 31.78
CA ARG A 524 -19.09 -29.15 31.60
C ARG A 524 -18.02 -29.99 32.27
N VAL A 525 -16.78 -29.50 32.32
CA VAL A 525 -15.67 -30.12 33.05
C VAL A 525 -15.92 -30.04 34.56
N GLU A 526 -16.32 -28.87 35.07
CA GLU A 526 -16.69 -28.68 36.48
C GLU A 526 -17.87 -29.57 36.91
N ALA A 527 -18.85 -29.76 36.02
CA ALA A 527 -19.97 -30.67 36.23
C ALA A 527 -19.59 -32.17 36.12
N GLY A 528 -18.32 -32.51 35.83
CA GLY A 528 -17.85 -33.88 35.66
C GLY A 528 -18.36 -34.59 34.38
N THR A 529 -18.98 -33.84 33.47
CA THR A 529 -19.55 -34.39 32.20
C THR A 529 -18.56 -34.39 31.05
N LEU A 530 -17.37 -33.82 31.25
CA LEU A 530 -16.32 -33.68 30.25
C LEU A 530 -14.94 -33.76 30.91
N SER A 531 -13.99 -34.45 30.28
CA SER A 531 -12.61 -34.55 30.78
C SER A 531 -11.72 -33.45 30.19
N LEU A 532 -10.71 -33.00 30.93
CA LEU A 532 -9.67 -32.06 30.45
C LEU A 532 -8.85 -32.63 29.28
N ASP A 533 -8.75 -33.95 29.17
CA ASP A 533 -8.05 -34.63 28.07
C ASP A 533 -8.98 -34.89 26.85
N ALA A 534 -10.26 -34.51 26.94
CA ALA A 534 -11.18 -34.64 25.82
C ALA A 534 -10.80 -33.71 24.66
N VAL A 535 -11.01 -34.18 23.44
CA VAL A 535 -10.88 -33.38 22.22
C VAL A 535 -12.27 -32.99 21.77
N VAL A 536 -12.62 -31.70 21.92
CA VAL A 536 -13.95 -31.16 21.61
C VAL A 536 -13.82 -30.06 20.58
N LYS A 537 -14.75 -30.03 19.62
CA LYS A 537 -14.81 -29.01 18.58
C LYS A 537 -16.08 -28.16 18.75
N PRO A 538 -16.01 -26.83 18.49
CA PRO A 538 -17.20 -26.00 18.39
C PRO A 538 -18.17 -26.51 17.32
N LYS A 539 -19.48 -26.34 17.53
CA LYS A 539 -20.52 -26.75 16.57
C LYS A 539 -20.40 -26.01 15.23
N SER A 540 -19.94 -24.77 15.27
CA SER A 540 -19.57 -23.98 14.11
C SER A 540 -18.25 -23.27 14.40
N ILE A 541 -17.33 -23.32 13.43
CA ILE A 541 -16.14 -22.48 13.42
C ILE A 541 -16.30 -21.57 12.21
N GLN A 542 -16.60 -20.29 12.42
CA GLN A 542 -16.40 -19.33 11.34
C GLN A 542 -14.89 -19.23 11.14
N ARG A 543 -14.37 -19.72 10.01
CA ARG A 543 -12.92 -19.72 9.75
C ARG A 543 -12.34 -18.31 9.86
N THR A 544 -11.30 -18.12 10.69
CA THR A 544 -10.45 -16.93 10.71
C THR A 544 -9.44 -16.91 9.55
N ASP A 545 -9.55 -17.76 8.52
CA ASP A 545 -8.67 -17.69 7.33
C ASP A 545 -8.76 -16.35 6.57
N LYS A 546 -9.64 -15.47 7.06
CA LYS A 546 -9.77 -14.06 6.78
C LYS A 546 -9.68 -13.22 8.08
N TRP A 547 -8.62 -13.28 8.90
CA TRP A 547 -8.30 -12.09 9.72
C TRP A 547 -7.91 -11.02 8.70
N LYS A 548 -8.92 -10.33 8.20
CA LYS A 548 -8.68 -9.13 7.45
C LYS A 548 -8.21 -8.14 8.50
N THR A 549 -7.09 -7.45 8.27
CA THR A 549 -7.01 -6.07 8.78
C THR A 549 -8.31 -5.43 8.34
N PRO A 550 -9.24 -5.09 9.25
CA PRO A 550 -10.57 -4.77 8.78
C PRO A 550 -10.47 -3.53 7.89
N ASP A 551 -11.35 -3.47 6.90
CA ASP A 551 -11.51 -2.31 6.02
C ASP A 551 -12.08 -1.11 6.80
N VAL A 552 -11.65 -0.86 8.04
CA VAL A 552 -12.05 0.30 8.84
C VAL A 552 -11.33 1.49 8.26
N ILE A 553 -11.94 2.03 7.22
CA ILE A 553 -12.00 3.47 7.13
C ILE A 553 -12.96 3.83 8.26
N TYR A 554 -12.44 4.42 9.34
CA TYR A 554 -13.33 5.14 10.25
C TYR A 554 -13.90 6.27 9.40
N ILE A 555 -15.21 6.31 9.29
CA ILE A 555 -15.89 7.21 8.38
C ILE A 555 -16.48 8.33 9.19
#